data_AF-A0A3R0Q752-F1
#
_entry.id   AF-A0A3R0Q752-F1
#
_cell.length_a   1.000
_cell.length_b   1.000
_cell.length_c   1.000
_cell.angle_alpha   90.00
_cell.angle_beta   90.00
_cell.angle_gamma   90.00
#
_symmetry.space_group_name_H-M   'P 1'
#
loop_
_entity.id
_entity.type
_entity.pdbx_description
1 polymer ?
#
loop_
_entity_poly.entity_id
_entity_poly.type
_entity_poly.pdbx_seq_one_letter_code
_entity_poly.pdbx_strand_id
1 'polypeptide(L)'
;LALSLTGTNGCLPRKTLQSVLLEQLCGTQQTPVRVRNLCRPSIPCYPPSENRFHWKLLSHLGSSFLWMMNNAEVLRNTLALYNWADSDVNRRRLNGILRVEHHRLEYWKRGLQRGVDIEVTLDTTMFTGEGDVWLFGSLLNRFFAQYADMHLFNRLTLILQPTGHCLRWKENHQSALRR
;
A
#
# COMPACT_ATOMS: atom_id res chain seq x y z
N LEU A 1 20.33 -23.21 31.41
CA LEU A 1 19.88 -22.68 30.11
C LEU A 1 19.02 -21.44 30.39
N ALA A 2 19.33 -20.28 29.83
CA ALA A 2 18.52 -19.07 29.97
C ALA A 2 17.88 -18.74 28.62
N LEU A 3 16.55 -18.60 28.59
CA LEU A 3 15.78 -18.26 27.40
C LEU A 3 15.13 -16.90 27.61
N SER A 4 15.32 -16.00 26.65
CA SER A 4 14.59 -14.73 26.56
C SER A 4 13.56 -14.85 25.44
N LEU A 5 12.28 -14.62 25.77
CA LEU A 5 11.16 -14.75 24.83
C LEU A 5 10.28 -13.51 24.92
N THR A 6 9.88 -12.98 23.78
CA THR A 6 8.91 -11.88 23.69
C THR A 6 7.55 -12.45 23.31
N GLY A 7 6.53 -12.20 24.14
CA GLY A 7 5.15 -12.60 23.89
C GLY A 7 4.27 -11.39 23.54
N THR A 8 3.13 -11.65 22.90
CA THR A 8 2.08 -10.64 22.69
C THR A 8 0.73 -11.21 23.12
N ASN A 9 -0.23 -10.34 23.42
CA ASN A 9 -1.58 -10.77 23.75
C ASN A 9 -2.35 -11.17 22.49
N GLY A 10 -2.84 -12.41 22.44
CA GLY A 10 -3.65 -12.95 21.34
C GLY A 10 -5.14 -12.60 21.47
N CYS A 11 -5.99 -13.63 21.58
CA CYS A 11 -7.44 -13.46 21.64
C CYS A 11 -7.90 -12.81 22.97
N LEU A 12 -8.01 -11.49 22.98
CA LEU A 12 -8.69 -10.73 24.04
C LEU A 12 -10.11 -10.34 23.60
N PRO A 13 -11.10 -10.29 24.51
CA PRO A 13 -12.43 -9.83 24.16
C PRO A 13 -12.41 -8.41 23.59
N ARG A 14 -13.08 -8.19 22.46
CA ARG A 14 -13.05 -6.90 21.75
C ARG A 14 -13.55 -5.72 22.59
N LYS A 15 -14.49 -5.98 23.51
CA LYS A 15 -15.05 -4.96 24.42
C LYS A 15 -14.05 -4.50 25.48
N THR A 16 -13.20 -5.40 26.00
CA THR A 16 -12.19 -5.02 27.00
C THR A 16 -11.13 -4.11 26.42
N LEU A 17 -10.67 -4.35 25.17
CA LEU A 17 -9.65 -3.49 24.54
C LEU A 17 -10.16 -2.08 24.17
N GLN A 18 -11.46 -1.93 23.88
CA GLN A 18 -12.05 -0.62 23.55
C GLN A 18 -12.17 0.31 24.76
N SER A 19 -12.27 -0.25 25.97
CA SER A 19 -12.33 0.48 27.23
C SER A 19 -10.96 0.63 27.91
N VAL A 20 -9.87 0.09 27.34
CA VAL A 20 -8.53 0.26 27.90
C VAL A 20 -8.10 1.71 27.72
N LEU A 21 -7.84 2.39 28.83
CA LEU A 21 -7.21 3.70 28.88
C LEU A 21 -5.75 3.52 29.28
N LEU A 22 -4.84 4.07 28.47
CA LEU A 22 -3.44 4.20 28.85
C LEU A 22 -3.33 5.51 29.64
N GLU A 23 -3.21 5.41 30.96
CA GLU A 23 -3.23 6.58 31.86
C GLU A 23 -1.87 6.87 32.53
N GLN A 24 -0.98 5.88 32.59
CA GLN A 24 0.29 5.98 33.31
C GLN A 24 1.48 5.47 32.50
N LEU A 25 2.59 6.20 32.61
CA LEU A 25 3.92 5.76 32.17
C LEU A 25 4.59 4.95 33.29
N CYS A 26 5.33 3.91 32.92
CA CYS A 26 6.14 3.15 33.87
C CYS A 26 7.51 3.83 34.02
N GLY A 27 7.85 4.30 35.22
CA GLY A 27 9.13 4.94 35.55
C GLY A 27 8.99 6.37 36.08
N THR A 28 9.98 6.82 36.85
CA THR A 28 10.07 8.20 37.37
C THR A 28 10.58 9.14 36.29
N GLN A 29 9.66 9.85 35.63
CA GLN A 29 10.02 10.97 34.75
C GLN A 29 10.25 12.24 35.59
N GLN A 30 11.29 13.01 35.27
CA GLN A 30 11.58 14.28 35.95
C GLN A 30 10.53 15.37 35.66
N THR A 31 9.75 15.22 34.59
CA THR A 31 8.66 16.12 34.19
C THR A 31 7.32 15.39 34.18
N PRO A 32 6.23 16.01 34.67
CA PRO A 32 4.91 15.39 34.65
C PRO A 32 4.35 15.34 33.23
N VAL A 33 4.12 14.13 32.72
CA VAL A 33 3.53 13.89 31.39
C VAL A 33 2.14 13.30 31.55
N ARG A 34 1.16 13.83 30.79
CA ARG A 34 -0.20 13.29 30.74
C ARG A 34 -0.36 12.31 29.58
N VAL A 35 -0.83 11.10 29.87
CA VAL A 35 -1.09 10.06 28.85
C VAL A 35 -2.57 10.04 28.51
N ARG A 36 -2.90 9.92 27.23
CA ARG A 36 -4.27 9.68 26.76
C ARG A 36 -4.25 8.93 25.42
N ASN A 37 -5.27 8.11 25.18
CA ASN A 37 -5.46 7.47 23.88
C ASN A 37 -6.04 8.46 22.86
N LEU A 38 -5.38 8.63 21.72
CA LEU A 38 -5.89 9.43 20.61
C LEU A 38 -6.90 8.65 19.76
N CYS A 39 -6.68 7.34 19.64
CA CYS A 39 -7.51 6.42 18.89
C CYS A 39 -7.73 5.15 19.70
N ARG A 40 -8.79 4.41 19.36
CA ARG A 40 -9.06 3.09 19.95
C ARG A 40 -7.93 2.11 19.57
N PRO A 41 -7.42 1.29 20.50
CA PRO A 41 -6.47 0.24 20.17
C PRO A 41 -7.03 -0.71 19.09
N SER A 42 -6.18 -1.10 18.14
CA SER A 42 -6.54 -2.09 17.13
C SER A 42 -6.59 -3.49 17.72
N ILE A 43 -7.41 -4.36 17.11
CA ILE A 43 -7.35 -5.80 17.37
C ILE A 43 -6.16 -6.43 16.62
N PRO A 44 -5.59 -7.55 17.11
CA PRO A 44 -4.62 -8.31 16.36
C PRO A 44 -5.15 -8.67 14.96
N CYS A 45 -4.31 -8.48 13.94
CA CYS A 45 -4.62 -8.81 12.56
C CYS A 45 -3.66 -9.93 12.13
N TYR A 46 -4.22 -11.11 11.90
CA TYR A 46 -3.46 -12.29 11.47
C TYR A 46 -3.47 -12.39 9.95
N PRO A 47 -2.40 -12.93 9.33
CA PRO A 47 -2.38 -13.13 7.90
C PRO A 47 -3.49 -14.13 7.47
N PRO A 48 -4.03 -14.00 6.25
CA PRO A 48 -5.04 -14.92 5.74
C PRO A 48 -4.50 -16.36 5.70
N SER A 49 -5.31 -17.31 6.14
CA SER A 49 -5.00 -18.76 6.08
C SER A 49 -5.48 -19.44 4.79
N GLU A 50 -5.84 -18.65 3.77
CA GLU A 50 -6.38 -19.15 2.51
C GLU A 50 -5.40 -20.00 1.72
N ASN A 51 -5.94 -20.96 0.97
CA ASN A 51 -5.14 -21.82 0.10
C ASN A 51 -4.41 -20.98 -0.97
N ARG A 52 -3.11 -21.24 -1.14
CA ARG A 52 -2.21 -20.56 -2.09
C ARG A 52 -1.93 -19.07 -1.83
N PHE A 53 -2.33 -18.49 -0.69
CA PHE A 53 -1.99 -17.09 -0.35
C PHE A 53 -0.49 -16.81 -0.47
N HIS A 54 0.35 -17.63 0.17
CA HIS A 54 1.80 -17.50 0.11
C HIS A 54 2.36 -17.58 -1.32
N TRP A 55 1.78 -18.43 -2.17
CA TRP A 55 2.20 -18.53 -3.57
C TRP A 55 1.84 -17.27 -4.36
N LYS A 56 0.62 -16.73 -4.21
CA LYS A 56 0.24 -15.44 -4.81
C LYS A 56 1.15 -14.30 -4.34
N LEU A 57 1.48 -14.31 -3.05
CA LEU A 57 2.41 -13.33 -2.46
C LEU A 57 3.81 -13.45 -3.08
N LEU A 58 4.35 -14.66 -3.24
CA LEU A 58 5.66 -14.85 -3.84
C LEU A 58 5.67 -14.51 -5.34
N SER A 59 4.61 -14.87 -6.08
CA SER A 59 4.55 -14.66 -7.53
C SER A 59 4.59 -13.19 -7.92
N HIS A 60 3.94 -12.29 -7.16
CA HIS A 60 3.91 -10.87 -7.53
C HIS A 60 5.20 -10.11 -7.18
N LEU A 61 6.14 -10.71 -6.43
CA LEU A 61 7.43 -10.09 -6.08
C LEU A 61 8.44 -10.08 -7.25
N GLY A 62 8.18 -10.87 -8.30
CA GLY A 62 9.04 -10.88 -9.48
C GLY A 62 8.95 -9.58 -10.28
N SER A 63 10.08 -9.07 -10.77
CA SER A 63 10.14 -7.84 -11.58
C SER A 63 9.30 -7.91 -12.86
N SER A 64 9.18 -9.11 -13.45
CA SER A 64 8.36 -9.36 -14.64
C SER A 64 6.85 -9.25 -14.38
N PHE A 65 6.41 -9.31 -13.12
CA PHE A 65 5.00 -9.24 -12.76
C PHE A 65 4.37 -7.90 -13.14
N LEU A 66 5.17 -6.83 -13.24
CA LEU A 66 4.71 -5.53 -13.71
C LEU A 66 3.97 -5.63 -15.05
N TRP A 67 4.48 -6.43 -15.98
CA TRP A 67 3.87 -6.56 -17.31
C TRP A 67 2.51 -7.27 -17.29
N MET A 68 2.26 -8.13 -16.29
CA MET A 68 0.98 -8.79 -16.09
C MET A 68 -0.05 -7.88 -15.40
N MET A 69 0.38 -6.80 -14.75
CA MET A 69 -0.49 -5.85 -14.05
C MET A 69 -1.14 -4.80 -14.96
N ASN A 70 -1.21 -5.04 -16.27
CA ASN A 70 -1.87 -4.15 -17.24
C ASN A 70 -3.41 -4.28 -17.26
N ASN A 71 -4.00 -4.84 -16.20
CA ASN A 71 -5.43 -5.06 -16.05
C ASN A 71 -5.84 -4.71 -14.62
N ALA A 72 -6.97 -3.98 -14.49
CA ALA A 72 -7.55 -3.60 -13.20
C ALA A 72 -7.85 -4.82 -12.31
N GLU A 73 -8.27 -5.96 -12.86
CA GLU A 73 -8.50 -7.17 -12.06
C GLU A 73 -7.21 -7.70 -11.41
N VAL A 74 -6.11 -7.72 -12.17
CA VAL A 74 -4.82 -8.20 -11.65
C VAL A 74 -4.33 -7.26 -10.56
N LEU A 75 -4.39 -5.94 -10.79
CA LEU A 75 -4.00 -4.95 -9.78
C LEU A 75 -4.87 -5.06 -8.51
N ARG A 76 -6.20 -5.17 -8.66
CA ARG A 76 -7.12 -5.36 -7.52
C ARG A 76 -6.80 -6.62 -6.73
N ASN A 77 -6.57 -7.74 -7.41
CA ASN A 77 -6.24 -9.01 -6.76
C ASN A 77 -4.90 -8.97 -6.04
N THR A 78 -3.89 -8.32 -6.62
CA THR A 78 -2.58 -8.14 -5.97
C THR A 78 -2.69 -7.25 -4.74
N LEU A 79 -3.39 -6.11 -4.83
CA LEU A 79 -3.58 -5.21 -3.69
C LEU A 79 -4.46 -5.85 -2.60
N ALA A 80 -5.40 -6.72 -2.96
CA ALA A 80 -6.23 -7.46 -2.02
C ALA A 80 -5.41 -8.40 -1.11
N LEU A 81 -4.23 -8.85 -1.55
CA LEU A 81 -3.32 -9.65 -0.71
C LEU A 81 -2.87 -8.91 0.56
N TYR A 82 -2.97 -7.58 0.59
CA TYR A 82 -2.61 -6.76 1.75
C TYR A 82 -3.81 -6.35 2.61
N ASN A 83 -5.04 -6.70 2.21
CA ASN A 83 -6.25 -6.36 2.97
C ASN A 83 -6.57 -7.41 4.05
N TRP A 84 -5.66 -7.64 4.99
CA TRP A 84 -5.82 -8.68 6.02
C TRP A 84 -6.92 -8.38 7.05
N ALA A 85 -7.26 -7.10 7.20
CA ALA A 85 -8.31 -6.65 8.11
C ALA A 85 -9.73 -6.77 7.53
N ASP A 86 -9.87 -7.21 6.26
CA ASP A 86 -11.12 -7.28 5.49
C ASP A 86 -11.99 -6.01 5.65
N SER A 87 -11.35 -4.85 5.57
CA SER A 87 -12.03 -3.56 5.75
C SER A 87 -12.91 -3.25 4.53
N ASP A 88 -14.20 -2.99 4.77
CA ASP A 88 -15.14 -2.56 3.72
C ASP A 88 -14.66 -1.30 2.99
N VAL A 89 -13.99 -0.40 3.70
CA VAL A 89 -13.42 0.82 3.11
C VAL A 89 -12.32 0.46 2.11
N ASN A 90 -11.46 -0.50 2.44
CA ASN A 90 -10.42 -0.95 1.52
C ASN A 90 -11.03 -1.68 0.31
N ARG A 91 -12.06 -2.50 0.51
CA ARG A 91 -12.78 -3.17 -0.59
C ARG A 91 -13.42 -2.16 -1.53
N ARG A 92 -14.02 -1.10 -1.00
CA ARG A 92 -14.57 0.01 -1.81
C ARG A 92 -13.48 0.69 -2.64
N ARG A 93 -12.36 1.08 -2.02
CA ARG A 93 -11.21 1.68 -2.73
C ARG A 93 -10.67 0.77 -3.84
N LEU A 94 -10.54 -0.53 -3.57
CA LEU A 94 -10.12 -1.51 -4.59
C LEU A 94 -11.13 -1.60 -5.73
N ASN A 95 -12.43 -1.63 -5.43
CA ASN A 95 -13.48 -1.62 -6.45
C ASN A 95 -13.52 -0.32 -7.26
N GLY A 96 -13.00 0.78 -6.71
CA GLY A 96 -12.81 2.04 -7.40
C GLY A 96 -11.72 2.02 -8.47
N ILE A 97 -10.91 0.96 -8.58
CA ILE A 97 -9.96 0.79 -9.68
C ILE A 97 -10.73 0.28 -10.90
N LEU A 98 -10.96 1.18 -11.87
CA LEU A 98 -11.78 0.90 -13.04
C LEU A 98 -10.96 0.32 -14.20
N ARG A 99 -9.79 0.91 -14.46
CA ARG A 99 -8.96 0.58 -15.61
C ARG A 99 -7.48 0.73 -15.27
N VAL A 100 -6.64 -0.10 -15.88
CA VAL A 100 -5.18 0.01 -15.83
C VAL A 100 -4.66 -0.17 -17.25
N GLU A 101 -3.78 0.72 -17.70
CA GLU A 101 -3.12 0.64 -19.00
C GLU A 101 -1.64 0.97 -18.87
N HIS A 102 -0.84 0.34 -19.73
CA HIS A 102 0.59 0.58 -19.81
C HIS A 102 0.93 1.22 -21.15
N HIS A 103 1.58 2.38 -21.10
CA HIS A 103 2.09 3.05 -22.29
C HIS A 103 3.61 3.04 -22.26
N ARG A 104 4.22 2.56 -23.34
CA ARG A 104 5.68 2.60 -23.46
C ARG A 104 6.16 4.04 -23.60
N LEU A 105 7.16 4.41 -22.81
CA LEU A 105 7.84 5.69 -22.88
C LEU A 105 9.27 5.45 -23.40
N GLU A 106 9.66 6.23 -24.40
CA GLU A 106 11.02 6.19 -24.93
C GLU A 106 11.43 7.61 -25.34
N TYR A 107 12.53 8.11 -24.78
CA TYR A 107 13.07 9.42 -25.13
C TYR A 107 14.57 9.49 -24.87
N TRP A 108 15.22 10.48 -25.48
CA TRP A 108 16.65 10.72 -25.31
C TRP A 108 16.92 11.70 -24.17
N LYS A 109 17.64 11.26 -23.14
CA LYS A 109 18.14 12.13 -22.05
C LYS A 109 19.42 11.51 -21.46
N ARG A 110 20.57 12.11 -21.80
CA ARG A 110 21.90 11.57 -21.45
C ARG A 110 22.06 10.09 -21.85
N GLY A 111 21.51 9.72 -23.00
CA GLY A 111 21.34 8.35 -23.46
C GLY A 111 19.87 8.00 -23.73
N LEU A 112 19.61 6.84 -24.32
CA LEU A 112 18.27 6.34 -24.56
C LEU A 112 17.63 5.90 -23.24
N GLN A 113 16.53 6.55 -22.86
CA GLN A 113 15.73 6.20 -21.68
C GLN A 113 14.51 5.40 -22.12
N ARG A 114 14.26 4.28 -21.44
CA ARG A 114 13.08 3.43 -21.65
C ARG A 114 12.29 3.36 -20.36
N GLY A 115 10.97 3.47 -20.47
CA GLY A 115 10.10 3.34 -19.32
C GLY A 115 8.68 2.99 -19.69
N VAL A 116 7.85 2.93 -18.66
CA VAL A 116 6.41 2.61 -18.76
C VAL A 116 5.62 3.65 -17.98
N ASP A 117 4.65 4.28 -18.63
CA ASP A 117 3.60 5.03 -17.95
C ASP A 117 2.48 4.06 -17.59
N ILE A 118 2.23 3.91 -16.30
CA ILE A 118 1.15 3.10 -15.75
C ILE A 118 0.01 4.05 -15.49
N GLU A 119 -0.99 4.00 -16.37
CA GLU A 119 -2.20 4.78 -16.24
C GLU A 119 -3.26 3.99 -15.48
N VAL A 120 -3.75 4.53 -14.37
CA VAL A 120 -4.82 3.90 -13.58
C VAL A 120 -6.01 4.85 -13.51
N THR A 121 -7.16 4.39 -13.99
CA THR A 121 -8.42 5.13 -13.89
C THR A 121 -9.13 4.77 -12.59
N LEU A 122 -9.43 5.77 -11.78
CA LEU A 122 -10.09 5.63 -10.48
C LEU A 122 -11.47 6.28 -10.48
N ASP A 123 -12.45 5.60 -9.90
CA ASP A 123 -13.73 6.18 -9.51
C ASP A 123 -13.59 6.91 -8.17
N THR A 124 -13.63 8.24 -8.21
CA THR A 124 -13.51 9.07 -7.00
C THR A 124 -14.67 8.91 -6.01
N THR A 125 -15.83 8.40 -6.45
CA THR A 125 -16.99 8.18 -5.56
C THR A 125 -16.76 7.02 -4.60
N MET A 126 -15.81 6.14 -4.91
CA MET A 126 -15.43 5.00 -4.07
C MET A 126 -14.40 5.35 -2.97
N PHE A 127 -13.95 6.61 -2.93
CA PHE A 127 -12.97 7.11 -1.97
C PHE A 127 -13.63 8.13 -1.03
N THR A 128 -13.06 8.33 0.17
CA THR A 128 -13.64 9.24 1.17
C THR A 128 -13.38 10.73 0.90
N GLY A 129 -12.71 11.06 -0.20
CA GLY A 129 -12.38 12.42 -0.62
C GLY A 129 -11.04 12.52 -1.35
N GLU A 130 -10.67 13.72 -1.78
CA GLU A 130 -9.45 13.98 -2.56
C GLU A 130 -8.17 13.56 -1.83
N GLY A 131 -8.09 13.81 -0.52
CA GLY A 131 -6.93 13.40 0.30
C GLY A 131 -6.73 11.88 0.33
N ASP A 132 -7.82 11.11 0.30
CA ASP A 132 -7.76 9.64 0.25
C ASP A 132 -7.24 9.16 -1.11
N VAL A 133 -7.72 9.77 -2.20
CA VAL A 133 -7.24 9.51 -3.56
C VAL A 133 -5.75 9.85 -3.70
N TRP A 134 -5.32 10.99 -3.18
CA TRP A 134 -3.91 11.41 -3.25
C TRP A 134 -2.99 10.50 -2.44
N LEU A 135 -3.42 10.11 -1.23
CA LEU A 135 -2.68 9.17 -0.40
C LEU A 135 -2.59 7.80 -1.06
N PHE A 136 -3.72 7.29 -1.59
CA PHE A 136 -3.77 6.04 -2.33
C PHE A 136 -2.82 6.07 -3.53
N GLY A 137 -2.87 7.14 -4.35
CA GLY A 137 -1.97 7.32 -5.48
C GLY A 137 -0.49 7.39 -5.08
N SER A 138 -0.19 8.05 -3.97
CA SER A 138 1.19 8.14 -3.46
C SER A 138 1.72 6.80 -2.97
N LEU A 139 0.88 5.99 -2.31
CA LEU A 139 1.23 4.62 -1.93
C LEU A 139 1.38 3.73 -3.16
N LEU A 140 0.48 3.86 -4.13
CA LEU A 140 0.52 3.12 -5.38
C LEU A 140 1.77 3.44 -6.21
N ASN A 141 2.21 4.71 -6.24
CA ASN A 141 3.46 5.08 -6.88
C ASN A 141 4.67 4.40 -6.21
N ARG A 142 4.70 4.34 -4.87
CA ARG A 142 5.76 3.66 -4.13
C ARG A 142 5.74 2.14 -4.33
N PHE A 143 4.55 1.57 -4.50
CA PHE A 143 4.36 0.17 -4.85
C PHE A 143 4.95 -0.11 -6.24
N PHE A 144 4.57 0.66 -7.27
CA PHE A 144 5.14 0.48 -8.60
C PHE A 144 6.63 0.78 -8.68
N ALA A 145 7.15 1.69 -7.86
CA ALA A 145 8.59 1.94 -7.76
C ALA A 145 9.41 0.69 -7.36
N GLN A 146 8.80 -0.32 -6.72
CA GLN A 146 9.50 -1.59 -6.43
C GLN A 146 9.77 -2.43 -7.70
N TYR A 147 9.05 -2.15 -8.79
CA TYR A 147 9.22 -2.82 -10.09
C TYR A 147 10.06 -1.99 -11.07
N ALA A 148 10.60 -0.85 -10.65
CA ALA A 148 11.57 -0.13 -11.47
C ALA A 148 12.84 -0.99 -11.56
N ASP A 149 13.46 -1.00 -12.74
CA ASP A 149 14.72 -1.71 -13.00
C ASP A 149 15.77 -0.67 -13.47
N MET A 150 17.04 -1.05 -13.47
CA MET A 150 18.15 -0.24 -13.99
C MET A 150 17.94 0.17 -15.45
N HIS A 151 17.27 -0.66 -16.24
CA HIS A 151 17.05 -0.44 -17.68
C HIS A 151 15.64 0.06 -18.02
N LEU A 152 14.74 0.11 -17.05
CA LEU A 152 13.34 0.45 -17.26
C LEU A 152 12.79 1.21 -16.06
N PHE A 153 12.57 2.51 -16.22
CA PHE A 153 11.87 3.31 -15.23
C PHE A 153 10.35 3.11 -15.37
N ASN A 154 9.61 3.41 -14.31
CA ASN A 154 8.15 3.49 -14.41
C ASN A 154 7.63 4.82 -13.89
N ARG A 155 6.42 5.19 -14.30
CA ARG A 155 5.72 6.39 -13.87
C ARG A 155 4.26 6.05 -13.61
N LEU A 156 3.68 6.62 -12.57
CA LEU A 156 2.24 6.50 -12.31
C LEU A 156 1.52 7.74 -12.83
N THR A 157 0.43 7.51 -13.57
CA THR A 157 -0.57 8.51 -13.94
C THR A 157 -1.94 8.02 -13.46
N LEU A 158 -2.68 8.83 -12.72
CA LEU A 158 -4.05 8.56 -12.31
C LEU A 158 -5.02 9.43 -13.08
N ILE A 159 -6.09 8.82 -13.59
CA ILE A 159 -7.23 9.52 -14.19
C ILE A 159 -8.42 9.40 -13.25
N LEU A 160 -8.94 10.54 -12.80
CA LEU A 160 -10.00 10.60 -11.80
C LEU A 160 -11.37 10.78 -12.46
N GLN A 161 -12.21 9.75 -12.42
CA GLN A 161 -13.61 9.84 -12.85
C GLN A 161 -14.53 10.23 -11.69
N PRO A 162 -15.56 11.07 -11.93
CA PRO A 162 -16.01 11.58 -13.23
C PRO A 162 -15.30 12.87 -13.71
N THR A 163 -14.48 13.51 -12.87
CA THR A 163 -13.92 14.85 -13.16
C THR A 163 -13.00 14.92 -14.37
N GLY A 164 -12.36 13.82 -14.76
CA GLY A 164 -11.30 13.76 -15.76
C GLY A 164 -9.95 14.32 -15.30
N HIS A 165 -9.81 14.71 -14.03
CA HIS A 165 -8.54 15.24 -13.52
C HIS A 165 -7.43 14.19 -13.59
N CYS A 166 -6.25 14.64 -14.03
CA CYS A 166 -5.07 13.80 -14.19
C CYS A 166 -4.04 14.15 -13.12
N LEU A 167 -3.65 13.15 -12.32
CA LEU A 167 -2.56 13.27 -11.35
C LEU A 167 -1.39 12.43 -11.83
N ARG A 168 -0.21 13.03 -11.94
CA ARG A 168 0.99 12.33 -12.43
C ARG A 168 2.13 12.46 -11.44
N TRP A 169 2.74 11.32 -11.10
CA TRP A 169 3.91 11.26 -10.24
C TRP A 169 5.19 11.36 -11.08
N LYS A 170 6.30 11.69 -10.40
CA LYS A 170 7.62 11.68 -11.01
C LYS A 170 8.02 10.25 -11.42
N GLU A 171 8.95 10.16 -12.36
CA GLU A 171 9.54 8.89 -12.79
C GLU A 171 10.27 8.21 -11.62
N ASN A 172 10.01 6.92 -11.44
CA ASN A 172 10.70 6.06 -10.49
C ASN A 172 11.86 5.38 -11.23
N HIS A 173 13.06 5.87 -10.96
CA HIS A 173 14.31 5.30 -11.42
C HIS A 173 14.92 4.47 -10.28
N GLN A 174 15.32 3.23 -10.54
CA GLN A 174 16.09 2.48 -9.56
C GLN A 174 17.52 3.02 -9.57
N SER A 175 17.91 3.76 -8.52
CA SER A 175 19.29 4.17 -8.34
C SER A 175 20.15 2.94 -8.01
N ALA A 176 21.29 2.79 -8.68
CA ALA A 176 22.25 1.70 -8.48
C ALA A 176 22.95 1.70 -7.10
N LEU A 177 22.40 2.38 -6.09
CA LEU A 177 22.90 2.44 -4.72
C LEU A 177 21.88 1.85 -3.74
N ARG A 178 21.82 0.53 -3.74
CA ARG A 178 21.52 -0.26 -2.54
C ARG A 178 22.53 -1.40 -2.49
N ARG A 179 23.72 -1.09 -1.98
CA ARG A 179 24.60 -2.06 -1.31
C ARG A 179 24.53 -1.78 0.17
#